data_AF-A0A0E3K379-F1
#
_entry.id   AF-A0A0E3K379-F1
#
_cell.length_a   1.000
_cell.length_b   1.000
_cell.length_c   1.000
_cell.angle_alpha   90.00
_cell.angle_beta   90.00
_cell.angle_gamma   90.00
#
_symmetry.space_group_name_H-M   'P 1'
#
loop_
_entity.id
_entity.type
_entity.pdbx_description
1 polymer ?
#
loop_
_entity_poly.entity_id
_entity_poly.type
_entity_poly.pdbx_seq_one_letter_code
_entity_poly.pdbx_strand_id
1 'polypeptide(L)'
;MKDFSDMYRNNIYKTLVEGVTFMLLGMDISIALKNFNGSYDVKNFSLFETSKISERFPSLKLKTVNKGINIEVKCPVCDNFHYYRYGFNELIKGELIVGGCEVLGIPLFYIGNYDKVKQRVDRCNNVNRSLYAMM
;
A
#
# COMPACT_ATOMS: atom_id res chain seq x y z
N MET A 1 -4.75 -46.81 -12.82
CA MET A 1 -4.29 -46.17 -11.57
C MET A 1 -3.37 -45.03 -11.97
N LYS A 2 -3.81 -43.77 -11.84
CA LYS A 2 -2.89 -42.63 -11.96
C LYS A 2 -2.11 -42.57 -10.65
N ASP A 3 -0.80 -42.69 -10.75
CA ASP A 3 0.11 -42.89 -9.62
C ASP A 3 -0.05 -41.79 -8.57
N PHE A 4 -0.20 -42.20 -7.31
CA PHE A 4 -0.20 -41.31 -6.14
C PHE A 4 1.04 -40.38 -6.13
N SER A 5 2.15 -40.84 -6.73
CA SER A 5 3.40 -40.10 -6.95
C SER A 5 3.21 -38.82 -7.79
N ASP A 6 2.35 -38.85 -8.82
CA ASP A 6 2.12 -37.71 -9.72
C ASP A 6 1.33 -36.59 -9.03
N MET A 7 0.43 -36.95 -8.10
CA MET A 7 -0.34 -35.99 -7.32
C MET A 7 0.54 -35.24 -6.30
N TYR A 8 1.47 -35.95 -5.66
CA TYR A 8 2.44 -35.33 -4.74
C TYR A 8 3.46 -34.46 -5.48
N ARG A 9 3.97 -34.92 -6.64
CA ARG A 9 4.83 -34.10 -7.50
C ARG A 9 4.13 -32.80 -7.89
N ASN A 10 2.90 -32.86 -8.41
CA ASN A 10 2.18 -31.65 -8.82
C ASN A 10 1.92 -30.68 -7.66
N ASN A 11 1.65 -31.16 -6.45
CA ASN A 11 1.49 -30.28 -5.29
C ASN A 11 2.82 -29.65 -4.84
N ILE A 12 3.92 -30.40 -4.89
CA ILE A 12 5.25 -29.88 -4.56
C ILE A 12 5.70 -28.87 -5.62
N TYR A 13 5.50 -29.15 -6.92
CA TYR A 13 5.80 -28.20 -7.99
C TYR A 13 4.91 -26.95 -7.91
N LYS A 14 3.62 -27.08 -7.59
CA LYS A 14 2.73 -25.92 -7.39
C LYS A 14 3.16 -25.07 -6.19
N THR A 15 3.52 -25.71 -5.07
CA THR A 15 4.00 -25.02 -3.85
C THR A 15 5.37 -24.39 -4.07
N LEU A 16 6.28 -25.05 -4.81
CA LEU A 16 7.58 -24.51 -5.18
C LEU A 16 7.45 -23.37 -6.19
N VAL A 17 6.56 -23.45 -7.17
CA VAL A 17 6.31 -22.37 -8.13
C VAL A 17 5.63 -21.18 -7.44
N GLU A 18 4.63 -21.40 -6.59
CA GLU A 18 4.01 -20.33 -5.78
C GLU A 18 5.03 -19.71 -4.80
N GLY A 19 5.89 -20.53 -4.18
CA GLY A 19 6.95 -20.09 -3.28
C GLY A 19 8.08 -19.32 -3.98
N VAL A 20 8.52 -19.76 -5.17
CA VAL A 20 9.55 -19.09 -5.99
C VAL A 20 8.99 -17.84 -6.67
N THR A 21 7.70 -17.80 -7.00
CA THR A 21 7.02 -16.57 -7.48
C THR A 21 6.91 -15.54 -6.36
N PHE A 22 6.64 -15.95 -5.11
CA PHE A 22 6.69 -15.08 -3.93
C PHE A 22 8.10 -14.54 -3.67
N MET A 23 9.13 -15.36 -3.90
CA MET A 23 10.54 -15.01 -3.69
C MET A 23 11.09 -14.00 -4.72
N LEU A 24 10.37 -13.77 -5.83
CA LEU A 24 10.69 -12.76 -6.86
C LEU A 24 9.94 -11.43 -6.69
N LEU A 25 9.01 -11.32 -5.72
CA LEU A 25 8.29 -10.07 -5.42
C LEU A 25 9.10 -9.16 -4.50
N GLY A 26 10.31 -8.80 -4.93
CA GLY A 26 10.96 -7.54 -4.56
C GLY A 26 10.21 -6.36 -5.18
N MET A 27 8.88 -6.33 -5.03
CA MET A 27 8.09 -5.19 -5.45
C MET A 27 8.16 -4.17 -4.33
N ASP A 28 9.04 -3.19 -4.50
CA ASP A 28 9.07 -2.00 -3.68
C ASP A 28 7.72 -1.28 -3.79
N ILE A 29 6.80 -1.64 -2.91
CA ILE A 29 5.53 -0.96 -2.75
C ILE A 29 5.82 0.31 -1.97
N SER A 30 5.21 1.38 -2.43
CA SER A 30 5.34 2.70 -1.84
C SER A 30 4.01 3.14 -1.28
N ILE A 31 4.06 3.84 -0.16
CA ILE A 31 2.93 4.57 0.39
C ILE A 31 3.26 6.05 0.40
N ALA A 32 2.28 6.86 0.01
CA ALA A 32 2.27 8.29 0.27
C ALA A 32 1.20 8.60 1.29
N LEU A 33 1.54 9.28 2.37
CA LEU A 33 0.62 9.63 3.45
C LEU A 33 0.42 11.13 3.53
N LYS A 34 -0.83 11.57 3.61
CA LYS A 34 -1.15 12.99 3.79
C LYS A 34 -0.73 13.46 5.17
N ASN A 35 0.02 14.55 5.22
CA ASN A 35 0.44 15.18 6.48
C ASN A 35 -0.45 16.38 6.85
N PHE A 36 -0.18 16.98 8.02
CA PHE A 36 -0.92 18.13 8.53
C PHE A 36 -0.78 19.39 7.66
N ASN A 37 0.24 19.47 6.83
CA ASN A 37 0.45 20.58 5.89
C ASN A 37 -0.34 20.39 4.58
N GLY A 38 -1.13 19.32 4.47
CA GLY A 38 -1.91 19.00 3.28
C GLY A 38 -1.10 18.45 2.10
N SER A 39 0.21 18.27 2.26
CA SER A 39 1.08 17.58 1.30
C SER A 39 1.19 16.08 1.63
N TYR A 40 1.97 15.35 0.85
CA TYR A 40 2.17 13.91 1.05
C TYR A 40 3.63 13.56 1.25
N ASP A 41 3.89 12.75 2.27
CA ASP A 41 5.18 12.15 2.54
C ASP A 41 5.23 10.74 1.94
N VAL A 42 6.23 10.47 1.10
CA VAL A 42 6.38 9.19 0.39
C VAL A 42 7.43 8.32 1.06
N LYS A 43 7.11 7.04 1.29
CA LYS A 43 8.06 6.02 1.76
C LYS A 43 7.86 4.70 1.05
N ASN A 44 8.98 4.02 0.82
CA ASN A 44 8.99 2.63 0.34
C ASN A 44 8.89 1.69 1.54
N PHE A 45 8.18 0.61 1.37
CA PHE A 45 8.10 -0.45 2.37
C PHE A 45 7.89 -1.81 1.72
N SER A 46 8.38 -2.84 2.39
CA SER A 46 8.08 -4.21 2.04
C SER A 46 6.78 -4.64 2.73
N LEU A 47 5.89 -5.32 2.00
CA LEU A 47 4.70 -5.96 2.58
C LEU A 47 5.04 -7.01 3.66
N PHE A 48 6.30 -7.46 3.69
CA PHE A 48 6.82 -8.39 4.68
C PHE A 48 7.43 -7.70 5.91
N GLU A 49 7.63 -6.39 5.86
CA GLU A 49 8.23 -5.58 6.94
C GLU A 49 7.32 -4.42 7.39
N THR A 50 6.00 -4.65 7.47
CA THR A 50 5.02 -3.59 7.77
C THR A 50 5.20 -2.95 9.15
N SER A 51 5.83 -3.63 10.12
CA SER A 51 6.10 -3.07 11.45
C SER A 51 7.07 -1.88 11.43
N LYS A 52 8.01 -1.83 10.48
CA LYS A 52 8.99 -0.73 10.37
C LYS A 52 8.36 0.57 9.85
N ILE A 53 7.18 0.49 9.24
CA ILE A 53 6.56 1.67 8.63
C ILE A 53 5.83 2.55 9.65
N SER A 54 5.29 1.95 10.71
CA SER A 54 4.62 2.68 11.79
C SER A 54 5.59 3.52 12.61
N GLU A 55 6.87 3.13 12.65
CA GLU A 55 7.94 3.95 13.25
C GLU A 55 8.19 5.22 12.42
N ARG A 56 8.04 5.13 11.09
CA ARG A 56 8.26 6.25 10.16
C ARG A 56 7.01 7.14 10.01
N PHE A 57 5.84 6.58 10.27
CA PHE A 57 4.56 7.27 10.22
C PHE A 57 3.77 6.98 11.50
N PRO A 58 3.90 7.81 12.55
CA PRO A 58 3.17 7.61 13.81
C PRO A 58 1.65 7.63 13.64
N SER A 59 1.15 8.34 12.61
CA SER A 59 -0.27 8.41 12.25
C SER A 59 -0.75 7.22 11.42
N LEU A 60 0.11 6.24 11.14
CA LEU A 60 -0.19 5.06 10.31
C LEU A 60 0.19 3.78 11.04
N LYS A 61 -0.76 2.84 11.11
CA LYS A 61 -0.49 1.48 11.54
C LYS A 61 -0.84 0.53 10.40
N LEU A 62 0.14 -0.32 10.05
CA LEU A 62 -0.01 -1.37 9.05
C LEU A 62 0.16 -2.74 9.70
N LYS A 63 -0.86 -3.59 9.54
CA LYS A 63 -0.84 -4.96 10.03
C LYS A 63 -1.09 -5.92 8.88
N THR A 64 -0.11 -6.76 8.60
CA THR A 64 -0.30 -7.89 7.69
C THR A 64 -1.28 -8.91 8.29
N VAL A 65 -2.23 -9.34 7.47
CA VAL A 65 -3.24 -10.36 7.79
C VAL A 65 -3.23 -11.45 6.72
N ASN A 66 -3.99 -12.54 6.92
CA ASN A 66 -4.06 -13.60 5.93
C ASN A 66 -4.49 -13.04 4.55
N LYS A 67 -3.60 -13.18 3.55
CA LYS A 67 -3.75 -12.71 2.17
C LYS A 67 -3.93 -11.19 1.99
N GLY A 68 -3.49 -10.34 2.92
CA GLY A 68 -3.62 -8.89 2.76
C GLY A 68 -3.04 -8.04 3.88
N ILE A 69 -3.44 -6.77 3.92
CA ILE A 69 -3.06 -5.80 4.95
C ILE A 69 -4.30 -5.07 5.49
N ASN A 70 -4.26 -4.78 6.79
CA ASN A 70 -5.13 -3.81 7.44
C ASN A 70 -4.35 -2.51 7.61
N ILE A 71 -5.02 -1.40 7.33
CA ILE A 71 -4.48 -0.05 7.43
C ILE A 71 -5.35 0.74 8.40
N GLU A 72 -4.73 1.29 9.42
CA GLU A 72 -5.34 2.30 10.29
C GLU A 72 -4.56 3.60 10.12
N VAL A 73 -5.26 4.69 9.81
CA VAL A 73 -4.66 6.00 9.57
C VAL A 73 -5.41 7.08 10.34
N LYS A 74 -4.67 7.94 11.04
CA LYS A 74 -5.23 9.16 11.63
C LYS A 74 -5.36 10.25 10.57
N CYS A 75 -6.57 10.72 10.30
CA CYS A 75 -6.82 11.81 9.36
C CYS A 75 -6.32 13.14 9.95
N PRO A 76 -5.46 13.91 9.25
CA PRO A 76 -5.00 15.20 9.75
C PRO A 76 -6.06 16.32 9.65
N VAL A 77 -7.21 16.07 9.00
CA VAL A 77 -8.23 17.09 8.73
C VAL A 77 -9.48 16.91 9.58
N CYS A 78 -10.03 15.70 9.65
CA CYS A 78 -11.21 15.41 10.49
C CYS A 78 -10.84 14.84 11.87
N ASP A 79 -9.55 14.64 12.15
CA ASP A 79 -8.98 14.11 13.40
C ASP A 79 -9.43 12.69 13.79
N ASN A 80 -10.26 12.02 12.97
CA ASN A 80 -10.70 10.65 13.18
C ASN A 80 -9.71 9.61 12.61
N PHE A 81 -9.77 8.39 13.15
CA PHE A 81 -9.09 7.23 12.57
C PHE A 81 -9.95 6.58 11.48
N HIS A 82 -9.32 6.21 10.37
CA HIS A 82 -9.94 5.48 9.26
C HIS A 82 -9.29 4.12 9.07
N TYR A 83 -10.10 3.14 8.69
CA TYR A 83 -9.71 1.74 8.62
C TYR A 83 -9.95 1.18 7.23
N TYR A 84 -8.93 0.56 6.65
CA TYR A 84 -8.99 -0.04 5.32
C TYR A 84 -8.44 -1.45 5.35
N ARG A 85 -8.94 -2.28 4.44
CA ARG A 85 -8.47 -3.65 4.25
C ARG A 85 -8.28 -3.91 2.76
N TYR A 86 -7.08 -4.34 2.41
CA TYR A 86 -6.73 -4.67 1.02
C TYR A 86 -6.12 -6.07 0.94
N GLY A 87 -6.50 -6.82 -0.07
CA GLY A 87 -5.87 -8.09 -0.40
C GLY A 87 -4.51 -7.89 -1.07
N PHE A 88 -3.58 -8.82 -0.88
CA PHE A 88 -2.30 -8.79 -1.58
C PHE A 88 -2.48 -8.79 -3.09
N ASN A 89 -3.47 -9.51 -3.61
CA ASN A 89 -3.77 -9.50 -5.03
C ASN A 89 -4.15 -8.10 -5.54
N GLU A 90 -4.83 -7.28 -4.73
CA GLU A 90 -5.20 -5.90 -5.10
C GLU A 90 -3.97 -4.99 -5.08
N LEU A 91 -3.13 -5.15 -4.06
CA LEU A 91 -1.87 -4.42 -3.92
C LEU A 91 -0.85 -4.75 -5.02
N ILE A 92 -0.84 -6.02 -5.47
CA ILE A 92 0.14 -6.56 -6.42
C ILE A 92 -0.28 -6.34 -7.88
N LYS A 93 -1.57 -6.51 -8.22
CA LYS A 93 -2.05 -6.42 -9.61
C LYS A 93 -2.08 -4.98 -10.15
N GLY A 94 -2.00 -3.98 -9.28
CA GLY A 94 -1.36 -2.70 -9.61
C GLY A 94 -2.18 -1.68 -10.42
N GLU A 95 -3.37 -1.32 -9.94
CA GLU A 95 -3.80 0.09 -10.01
C GLU A 95 -3.48 0.79 -8.69
N LEU A 96 -3.10 2.06 -8.77
CA LEU A 96 -2.79 2.90 -7.61
C LEU A 96 -3.99 2.88 -6.65
N ILE A 97 -3.81 2.35 -5.44
CA ILE A 97 -4.85 2.34 -4.43
C ILE A 97 -4.93 3.71 -3.77
N VAL A 98 -6.14 4.23 -3.62
CA VAL A 98 -6.42 5.50 -2.97
C VAL A 98 -7.30 5.24 -1.75
N GLY A 99 -6.76 5.48 -0.55
CA GLY A 99 -7.57 5.54 0.67
C GLY A 99 -7.97 6.97 0.96
N GLY A 100 -9.24 7.22 1.26
CA GLY A 100 -9.77 8.56 1.49
C GLY A 100 -10.60 8.68 2.76
N CYS A 101 -10.62 9.87 3.34
CA CYS A 101 -11.43 10.20 4.50
C CYS A 101 -12.92 10.04 4.15
N GLU A 102 -13.64 9.15 4.84
CA GLU A 102 -15.05 8.86 4.56
C GLU A 102 -15.97 10.06 4.85
N VAL A 103 -15.52 10.99 5.70
CA VAL A 103 -16.28 12.19 6.08
C VAL A 103 -16.15 13.29 5.02
N LEU A 104 -14.94 13.48 4.49
CA LEU A 104 -14.60 14.64 3.65
C LEU A 104 -14.35 14.30 2.17
N GLY A 105 -14.29 13.02 1.82
CA GLY A 105 -13.99 12.55 0.47
C GLY A 105 -12.56 12.86 -0.01
N ILE A 106 -11.68 13.32 0.88
CA ILE A 106 -10.29 13.68 0.53
C ILE A 106 -9.36 12.46 0.59
N PRO A 107 -8.38 12.34 -0.32
CA PRO A 107 -7.38 11.28 -0.21
C PRO A 107 -6.51 11.45 1.05
N LEU A 108 -6.28 10.34 1.75
CA LEU A 108 -5.41 10.24 2.92
C LEU A 108 -4.10 9.52 2.58
N PHE A 109 -4.16 8.53 1.71
CA PHE A 109 -2.96 7.86 1.24
C PHE A 109 -3.08 7.34 -0.18
N TYR A 110 -1.91 7.09 -0.78
CA TYR A 110 -1.75 6.36 -2.02
C TYR A 110 -0.86 5.16 -1.79
N ILE A 111 -1.22 3.98 -2.29
CA ILE A 111 -0.39 2.76 -2.22
C ILE A 111 -0.23 2.16 -3.60
N GLY A 112 0.99 1.77 -3.94
CA GLY A 112 1.26 1.06 -5.18
C GLY A 112 2.74 1.12 -5.57
N ASN A 113 3.01 0.95 -6.86
CA ASN A 113 4.34 1.14 -7.41
C ASN A 113 4.84 2.59 -7.17
N TYR A 114 6.12 2.73 -6.84
CA TYR A 114 6.76 4.01 -6.51
C TYR A 114 6.49 5.10 -7.55
N ASP A 115 6.70 4.83 -8.84
CA ASP A 115 6.58 5.84 -9.89
C ASP A 115 5.16 6.38 -9.99
N LYS A 116 4.15 5.50 -9.88
CA LYS A 116 2.73 5.89 -9.89
C LYS A 116 2.37 6.73 -8.65
N VAL A 117 2.85 6.31 -7.47
CA VAL A 117 2.64 7.05 -6.22
C VAL A 117 3.28 8.43 -6.31
N LYS A 118 4.55 8.49 -6.75
CA LYS A 118 5.33 9.71 -6.88
C LYS A 118 4.72 10.68 -7.88
N GLN A 119 4.33 10.20 -9.06
CA GLN A 119 3.63 10.99 -10.07
C GLN A 119 2.32 11.61 -9.50
N ARG A 120 1.55 10.84 -8.73
CA ARG A 120 0.31 11.34 -8.13
C ARG A 120 0.58 12.42 -7.07
N VAL A 121 1.57 12.20 -6.22
CA VAL A 121 1.99 13.15 -5.18
C VAL A 121 2.51 14.44 -5.79
N ASP A 122 3.38 14.36 -6.80
CA ASP A 122 3.95 15.54 -7.44
C ASP A 122 2.86 16.36 -8.15
N ARG A 123 1.85 15.71 -8.75
CA ARG A 123 0.68 16.41 -9.29
C ARG A 123 -0.09 17.16 -8.22
N CYS A 124 -0.37 16.53 -7.07
CA CYS A 124 -1.06 17.17 -5.95
C CYS A 124 -0.25 18.34 -5.36
N ASN A 125 1.05 18.15 -5.17
CA ASN A 125 1.93 19.18 -4.62
C ASN A 125 2.10 20.35 -5.59
N ASN A 126 2.14 20.11 -6.91
CA ASN A 126 2.19 21.16 -7.92
C ASN A 126 0.89 21.99 -7.96
N VAL A 127 -0.27 21.34 -7.85
CA VAL A 127 -1.56 22.06 -7.72
C VAL A 127 -1.54 22.95 -6.47
N ASN A 128 -1.11 22.42 -5.32
CA ASN A 128 -1.00 23.23 -4.10
C ASN A 128 -0.04 24.41 -4.28
N ARG A 129 1.15 24.20 -4.86
CA ARG A 129 2.09 25.31 -5.15
C ARG A 129 1.47 26.37 -6.06
N SER A 130 0.73 25.96 -7.09
CA SER A 130 0.07 26.92 -7.97
C SER A 130 -1.01 27.72 -7.25
N LEU A 131 -1.79 27.09 -6.36
CA LEU A 131 -2.78 27.77 -5.54
C LEU A 131 -2.13 28.77 -4.57
N TYR A 132 -1.05 28.37 -3.90
CA TYR A 132 -0.30 29.26 -3.01
C TYR A 132 0.40 30.41 -3.74
N ALA A 133 0.85 30.21 -4.99
CA ALA A 133 1.44 31.27 -5.81
C ALA A 133 0.40 32.24 -6.39
N MET A 134 -0.89 31.87 -6.34
CA MET A 134 -2.02 32.71 -6.77
C MET A 134 -2.64 33.51 -5.62
N MET A 135 -2.20 33.30 -4.38
CA MET A 135 -2.58 34.08 -3.20
C MET A 135 -1.55 35.16 -2.91
#